data_AF-A0A7C6LFB3-F1
#
_entry.id   AF-A0A7C6LFB3-F1
#
_cell.length_a   1.000
_cell.length_b   1.000
_cell.length_c   1.000
_cell.angle_alpha   90.00
_cell.angle_beta   90.00
_cell.angle_gamma   90.00
#
_symmetry.space_group_name_H-M   'P 1'
#
loop_
_entity.id
_entity.type
_entity.pdbx_description
1 polymer ?
#
loop_
_entity_poly.entity_id
_entity_poly.type
_entity_poly.pdbx_seq_one_letter_code
_entity_poly.pdbx_strand_id
1 'polypeptide(L)'
;MFSRDMIANEALKQYDIQSPHLEFIRHNENLTYSVTDGISGIRFLLRVHMPVEWFSRIAIQHTFSALQAEMRLLEAIREGTDIAVQKPVPTRSGEFICRLTNKFGQDPLYATMLTWIDGHPMDRKDPEWERHRPFLPV
;
A
#
# COMPACT_ATOMS: atom_id res chain seq x y z
N MET A 1 -2.34 -18.21 15.05
CA MET A 1 -2.53 -17.32 13.88
C MET A 1 -2.28 -15.89 14.34
N PHE A 2 -1.45 -15.14 13.61
CA PHE A 2 -1.13 -13.77 13.97
C PHE A 2 -2.23 -12.81 13.49
N SER A 3 -2.58 -11.78 14.27
CA SER A 3 -3.60 -10.82 13.84
C SER A 3 -3.06 -9.88 12.77
N ARG A 4 -3.94 -9.42 11.89
CA ARG A 4 -3.65 -8.45 10.83
C ARG A 4 -2.99 -7.18 11.38
N ASP A 5 -3.53 -6.66 12.47
CA ASP A 5 -3.03 -5.45 13.11
C ASP A 5 -1.64 -5.64 13.69
N MET A 6 -1.31 -6.82 14.22
CA MET A 6 0.03 -7.09 14.74
C MET A 6 1.07 -7.14 13.61
N ILE A 7 0.70 -7.67 12.45
CA ILE A 7 1.58 -7.68 11.26
C ILE A 7 1.80 -6.25 10.75
N ALA A 8 0.73 -5.46 10.65
CA ALA A 8 0.83 -4.06 10.22
C ALA A 8 1.68 -3.22 11.18
N ASN A 9 1.49 -3.39 12.50
CA ASN A 9 2.31 -2.73 13.51
C ASN A 9 3.79 -3.13 13.44
N GLU A 10 4.09 -4.38 13.06
CA GLU A 10 5.49 -4.80 12.90
C GLU A 10 6.13 -4.16 11.67
N ALA A 11 5.41 -4.05 10.55
CA ALA A 11 5.88 -3.30 9.38
C ALA A 11 6.16 -1.84 9.71
N LEU A 12 5.26 -1.23 10.47
CA LEU A 12 5.34 0.18 10.81
C LEU A 12 6.59 0.57 11.60
N LYS A 13 7.12 -0.33 12.42
CA LYS A 13 8.38 -0.10 13.16
C LYS A 13 9.58 0.18 12.24
N GLN A 14 9.50 -0.26 10.98
CA GLN A 14 10.54 -0.05 9.99
C GLN A 14 10.50 1.36 9.37
N TYR A 15 9.47 2.16 9.65
CA TYR A 15 9.30 3.50 9.09
C TYR A 15 9.51 4.57 10.17
N ASP A 16 9.91 5.76 9.72
CA ASP A 16 10.08 6.92 10.59
C ASP A 16 8.78 7.70 10.75
N ILE A 17 7.78 7.06 11.36
CA ILE A 17 6.48 7.66 11.68
C ILE A 17 6.36 7.81 13.19
N GLN A 18 6.01 9.01 13.65
CA GLN A 18 5.88 9.34 15.06
C GLN A 18 4.44 9.16 15.52
N SER A 19 4.26 8.51 16.67
CA SER A 19 2.94 8.22 17.28
C SER A 19 1.87 7.78 16.27
N PRO A 20 2.12 6.71 15.49
CA PRO A 20 1.30 6.43 14.33
C PRO A 20 -0.10 5.92 14.71
N HIS A 21 -1.09 6.37 13.96
CA HIS A 21 -2.46 5.87 14.01
C HIS A 21 -2.75 4.98 12.79
N LEU A 22 -3.14 3.72 13.03
CA LEU A 22 -3.51 2.78 11.96
C LEU A 22 -5.02 2.69 11.84
N GLU A 23 -5.50 2.72 10.61
CA GLU A 23 -6.89 2.46 10.26
C GLU A 23 -6.94 1.41 9.15
N PHE A 24 -7.67 0.32 9.40
CA PHE A 24 -7.85 -0.75 8.41
C PHE A 24 -8.75 -0.27 7.28
N ILE A 25 -8.31 -0.43 6.03
CA ILE A 25 -9.10 -0.08 4.84
C ILE A 25 -9.74 -1.33 4.25
N ARG A 26 -8.92 -2.30 3.84
CA ARG A 26 -9.40 -3.53 3.20
C ARG A 26 -8.35 -4.63 3.22
N HIS A 27 -8.80 -5.86 2.95
CA HIS A 27 -7.94 -7.00 2.71
C HIS A 27 -8.44 -7.72 1.47
N ASN A 28 -7.70 -7.63 0.37
CA ASN A 28 -7.97 -8.36 -0.87
C ASN A 28 -6.69 -9.09 -1.33
N GLU A 29 -5.98 -8.57 -2.31
CA GLU A 29 -4.64 -9.01 -2.68
C GLU A 29 -3.61 -8.57 -1.62
N ASN A 30 -3.84 -7.39 -1.04
CA ASN A 30 -3.02 -6.83 0.01
C ASN A 30 -3.87 -6.58 1.26
N LEU A 31 -3.24 -6.68 2.41
CA LEU A 31 -3.76 -6.13 3.64
C LEU A 31 -3.39 -4.64 3.68
N THR A 32 -4.39 -3.76 3.58
CA THR A 32 -4.20 -2.33 3.36
C THR A 32 -4.69 -1.51 4.55
N TYR A 33 -3.83 -0.60 5.01
CA TYR A 33 -4.09 0.33 6.10
C TYR A 33 -3.78 1.77 5.68
N SER A 34 -4.54 2.70 6.24
CA SER A 34 -4.12 4.08 6.37
C SER A 34 -3.22 4.21 7.60
N VAL A 35 -2.11 4.92 7.46
CA VAL A 35 -1.23 5.28 8.57
C VAL A 35 -1.15 6.80 8.64
N THR A 36 -1.52 7.37 9.79
CA THR A 36 -1.38 8.81 10.03
C THR A 36 -0.27 9.04 11.05
N ASP A 37 0.70 9.88 10.70
CA ASP A 37 1.71 10.37 11.63
C ASP A 37 1.05 11.28 12.67
N GLY A 38 1.19 10.95 13.95
CA GLY A 38 0.50 11.65 15.03
C GLY A 38 1.04 13.04 15.34
N ILE A 39 2.21 13.41 14.79
CA ILE A 39 2.84 14.72 15.04
C ILE A 39 2.61 15.65 13.85
N SER A 40 2.91 15.19 12.64
CA SER A 40 2.77 15.97 11.41
C SER A 40 1.37 15.91 10.81
N GLY A 41 0.56 14.92 11.18
CA GLY A 41 -0.76 14.68 10.59
C GLY A 41 -0.71 14.10 9.18
N ILE A 42 0.48 13.83 8.63
CA ILE A 42 0.63 13.32 7.27
C ILE A 42 0.09 11.89 7.20
N ARG A 43 -0.68 11.61 6.16
CA ARG A 43 -1.30 10.31 5.90
C ARG A 43 -0.50 9.52 4.86
N PHE A 44 -0.44 8.21 5.06
CA PHE A 44 0.26 7.26 4.22
C PHE A 44 -0.60 6.01 3.99
N LEU A 45 -0.26 5.24 2.97
CA LEU A 45 -0.87 3.96 2.65
C LEU A 45 0.14 2.84 2.94
N LEU A 46 -0.16 2.02 3.94
CA LEU A 46 0.60 0.80 4.23
C LEU A 46 -0.06 -0.39 3.54
N ARG A 47 0.73 -1.12 2.74
CA ARG A 47 0.32 -2.36 2.09
C ARG A 47 1.19 -3.49 2.61
N VAL A 48 0.58 -4.49 3.23
CA VAL A 48 1.23 -5.78 3.52
C VAL A 48 0.81 -6.76 2.43
N HIS A 49 1.78 -7.30 1.69
CA HIS A 49 1.59 -8.15 0.51
C HIS A 49 1.24 -9.58 0.92
N MET A 50 0.03 -9.71 1.47
CA MET A 50 -0.55 -10.95 1.99
C MET A 50 -1.91 -11.17 1.34
N PRO A 51 -2.03 -12.08 0.37
CA PRO A 51 -3.31 -12.39 -0.25
C PRO A 51 -4.20 -13.14 0.74
N VAL A 52 -5.52 -12.98 0.62
CA VAL A 52 -6.46 -13.90 1.29
C VAL A 52 -6.27 -15.33 0.76
N GLU A 53 -6.49 -16.34 1.60
CA GLU A 53 -6.13 -17.76 1.36
C GLU A 53 -6.64 -18.34 0.02
N TRP A 54 -7.72 -17.80 -0.54
CA TRP A 54 -8.28 -18.21 -1.85
C TRP A 54 -7.55 -17.63 -3.08
N PHE A 55 -6.71 -16.61 -2.92
CA PHE A 55 -5.89 -16.00 -3.98
C PHE A 55 -4.48 -16.62 -4.10
N SER A 56 -4.17 -17.61 -3.24
CA SER A 56 -2.81 -18.04 -2.90
C SER A 56 -2.04 -18.83 -3.96
N ARG A 57 -2.62 -19.25 -5.10
CA ARG A 57 -1.96 -20.28 -5.92
C ARG A 57 -0.94 -19.76 -6.95
N ILE A 58 -0.93 -18.47 -7.32
CA ILE A 58 -0.05 -17.94 -8.38
C ILE A 58 0.28 -16.43 -8.20
N ALA A 59 0.67 -15.97 -7.00
CA ALA A 59 0.95 -14.53 -6.80
C ALA A 59 2.45 -14.19 -7.04
N ILE A 60 2.93 -14.30 -8.28
CA ILE A 60 4.29 -13.85 -8.69
C ILE A 60 4.53 -12.38 -8.28
N GLN A 61 3.46 -11.58 -8.23
CA GLN A 61 3.45 -10.18 -7.84
C GLN A 61 3.88 -9.89 -6.38
N HIS A 62 3.94 -10.89 -5.49
CA HIS A 62 4.38 -10.69 -4.10
C HIS A 62 5.84 -11.08 -3.87
N THR A 63 6.56 -11.46 -4.93
CA THR A 63 8.00 -11.67 -4.86
C THR A 63 8.72 -10.33 -4.66
N PHE A 64 9.87 -10.36 -3.98
CA PHE A 64 10.69 -9.17 -3.78
C PHE A 64 11.03 -8.46 -5.11
N SER A 65 11.35 -9.22 -6.17
CA SER A 65 11.66 -8.67 -7.48
C SER A 65 10.47 -7.99 -8.15
N ALA A 66 9.27 -8.57 -8.04
CA ALA A 66 8.06 -7.95 -8.57
C ALA A 66 7.73 -6.64 -7.84
N LEU A 67 7.83 -6.65 -6.51
CA LEU A 67 7.63 -5.44 -5.71
C LEU A 67 8.67 -4.37 -6.03
N GLN A 68 9.92 -4.76 -6.28
CA GLN A 68 10.97 -3.82 -6.66
C GLN A 68 10.70 -3.21 -8.04
N ALA A 69 10.21 -4.00 -8.99
CA ALA A 69 9.78 -3.51 -10.29
C ALA A 69 8.60 -2.53 -10.16
N GLU A 70 7.62 -2.82 -9.29
CA GLU A 70 6.50 -1.92 -9.01
C GLU A 70 6.99 -0.57 -8.46
N MET A 71 7.88 -0.58 -7.45
CA MET A 71 8.41 0.66 -6.87
C MET A 71 9.15 1.50 -7.91
N ARG A 72 10.00 0.87 -8.75
CA ARG A 72 10.70 1.55 -9.84
C ARG A 72 9.74 2.13 -10.88
N LEU A 73 8.67 1.41 -11.20
CA LEU A 73 7.67 1.88 -12.15
C LEU A 73 6.95 3.13 -11.62
N LEU A 74 6.56 3.14 -10.33
CA LEU A 74 5.94 4.31 -9.70
C LEU A 74 6.87 5.53 -9.74
N GLU A 75 8.16 5.34 -9.47
CA GLU A 75 9.14 6.42 -9.56
C GLU A 75 9.31 6.94 -10.99
N ALA A 76 9.42 6.04 -11.96
CA ALA A 76 9.57 6.40 -13.37
C ALA A 76 8.34 7.16 -13.91
N ILE A 77 7.12 6.75 -13.55
CA ILE A 77 5.90 7.45 -13.95
C ILE A 77 5.89 8.87 -13.38
N ARG A 78 6.22 9.01 -12.09
CA ARG A 78 6.26 10.32 -11.43
C ARG A 78 7.30 11.25 -12.05
N GLU A 79 8.46 10.74 -12.42
CA GLU A 79 9.56 11.56 -12.97
C GLU A 79 9.38 11.87 -14.45
N GLY A 80 8.73 10.98 -15.20
CA GLY A 80 8.56 11.09 -16.64
C GLY A 80 7.22 11.65 -17.10
N THR A 81 6.26 11.86 -16.20
CA THR A 81 4.90 12.28 -16.56
C THR A 81 4.26 13.18 -15.50
N ASP A 82 3.19 13.89 -15.88
CA ASP A 82 2.35 14.66 -14.96
C ASP A 82 1.26 13.81 -14.29
N ILE A 83 1.31 12.48 -14.42
CA ILE A 83 0.32 11.59 -13.81
C ILE A 83 0.53 11.58 -12.29
N ALA A 84 -0.50 12.00 -11.55
CA ALA A 84 -0.51 11.92 -10.10
C ALA A 84 -0.54 10.45 -9.63
N VAL A 85 0.63 9.91 -9.31
CA VAL A 85 0.81 8.57 -8.74
C VAL A 85 1.36 8.62 -7.33
N GLN A 86 1.15 7.53 -6.58
CA GLN A 86 1.69 7.43 -5.23
C GLN A 86 3.22 7.30 -5.28
N LYS A 87 3.90 7.91 -4.30
CA LYS A 87 5.35 7.80 -4.14
C LYS A 87 5.70 6.74 -3.09
N PRO A 88 6.66 5.83 -3.36
CA PRO A 88 7.25 4.98 -2.34
C PRO A 88 7.89 5.79 -1.21
N VAL A 89 7.58 5.43 0.03
CA VAL A 89 8.17 5.99 1.24
C VAL A 89 9.23 5.01 1.75
N PRO A 90 10.50 5.43 1.92
CA PRO A 90 11.55 4.53 2.34
C PRO A 90 11.39 4.17 3.83
N THR A 91 11.87 2.98 4.18
CA THR A 91 12.10 2.57 5.57
C THR A 91 13.22 3.42 6.19
N ARG A 92 13.42 3.26 7.50
CA ARG A 92 14.57 3.83 8.24
C ARG A 92 15.92 3.41 7.66
N SER A 93 15.98 2.29 6.93
CA SER A 93 17.20 1.82 6.25
C SER A 93 17.36 2.35 4.82
N GLY A 94 16.42 3.17 4.34
CA GLY A 94 16.43 3.70 2.98
C GLY A 94 15.80 2.79 1.91
N GLU A 95 15.32 1.60 2.29
CA GLU A 95 14.73 0.64 1.34
C GLU A 95 13.23 0.90 1.16
N PHE A 96 12.68 0.70 -0.03
CA PHE A 96 11.23 0.86 -0.25
C PHE A 96 10.41 -0.38 0.12
N ILE A 97 11.05 -1.56 0.17
CA ILE A 97 10.39 -2.82 0.50
C ILE A 97 10.81 -3.26 1.89
N CYS A 98 9.85 -3.26 2.81
CA CYS A 98 10.02 -3.79 4.15
C CYS A 98 9.90 -5.32 4.11
N ARG A 99 10.90 -6.03 4.63
CA ARG A 99 10.85 -7.49 4.81
C ARG A 99 10.58 -7.83 6.27
N LEU A 100 9.46 -8.51 6.51
CA LEU A 100 9.06 -9.01 7.82
C LEU A 100 9.54 -10.45 7.98
N THR A 101 10.77 -10.64 8.43
CA THR A 101 11.31 -11.98 8.73
C THR A 101 11.01 -12.42 10.16
N ASN A 102 11.06 -13.73 10.39
CA ASN A 102 11.19 -14.39 11.69
C ASN A 102 9.98 -14.32 12.66
N LYS A 103 8.99 -13.45 12.43
CA LYS A 103 7.85 -13.31 13.34
C LYS A 103 6.55 -13.95 12.87
N PHE A 104 6.40 -14.22 11.57
CA PHE A 104 5.09 -14.57 10.98
C PHE A 104 5.05 -15.89 10.21
N GLY A 105 6.13 -16.65 10.20
CA GLY A 105 6.22 -17.93 9.48
C GLY A 105 7.61 -18.17 8.91
N GLN A 106 7.72 -19.20 8.08
CA GLN A 106 8.97 -19.53 7.39
C GLN A 106 9.19 -18.65 6.15
N ASP A 107 8.12 -18.30 5.43
CA ASP A 107 8.21 -17.41 4.28
C ASP A 107 8.21 -15.94 4.71
N PRO A 108 9.05 -15.09 4.08
CA PRO A 108 9.07 -13.68 4.37
C PRO A 108 7.79 -13.01 3.87
N LEU A 109 7.18 -12.20 4.73
CA LEU A 109 6.15 -11.25 4.31
C LEU A 109 6.82 -9.95 3.90
N TYR A 110 6.25 -9.29 2.89
CA TYR A 110 6.70 -7.99 2.44
C TYR A 110 5.66 -6.92 2.72
N ALA A 111 6.12 -5.71 2.98
CA ALA A 111 5.29 -4.53 3.09
C ALA A 111 5.89 -3.35 2.32
N THR A 112 5.04 -2.46 1.84
CA THR A 112 5.43 -1.18 1.24
C THR A 112 4.61 -0.06 1.84
N MET A 113 5.22 1.11 1.98
CA MET A 113 4.57 2.35 2.38
C MET A 113 4.55 3.29 1.19
N LEU A 114 3.39 3.85 0.88
CA LEU A 114 3.21 4.81 -0.20
C LEU A 114 2.60 6.11 0.34
N THR A 115 2.83 7.22 -0.36
CA THR A 115 2.13 8.47 -0.04
C THR A 115 0.62 8.30 -0.21
N TRP A 116 -0.14 8.99 0.63
CA TRP A 116 -1.58 9.08 0.44
C TRP A 116 -1.91 9.92 -0.79
N ILE A 117 -2.98 9.56 -1.50
CA ILE A 117 -3.60 10.40 -2.52
C ILE A 117 -4.99 10.72 -2.01
N ASP A 118 -5.28 12.01 -1.86
CA ASP A 118 -6.61 12.46 -1.51
C ASP A 118 -7.56 12.21 -2.67
N GLY A 119 -8.68 11.57 -2.35
CA GLY A 119 -9.72 11.24 -3.29
C GLY A 119 -10.86 10.55 -2.59
N HIS A 120 -11.96 10.41 -3.32
CA HIS A 120 -13.14 9.70 -2.85
C HIS A 120 -13.38 8.47 -3.75
N PRO A 121 -13.79 7.32 -3.18
CA PRO A 121 -14.23 6.21 -3.99
C PRO A 121 -15.40 6.66 -4.86
N MET A 122 -15.27 6.56 -6.18
CA MET A 122 -16.40 6.80 -7.07
C MET A 122 -17.43 5.68 -6.87
N ASP A 123 -18.59 6.01 -6.32
CA ASP A 123 -19.75 5.12 -6.29
C ASP A 123 -20.63 5.40 -7.51
N ARG A 124 -21.26 4.38 -8.09
CA ARG A 124 -22.25 4.52 -9.17
C ARG A 124 -23.47 5.35 -8.75
N LYS A 125 -23.69 5.54 -7.45
CA LYS A 125 -24.74 6.37 -6.87
C LYS A 125 -24.32 7.83 -6.65
N ASP A 126 -23.07 8.16 -6.95
CA ASP A 126 -22.58 9.53 -6.85
C ASP A 126 -23.29 10.40 -7.89
N PRO A 127 -23.97 11.49 -7.50
CA PRO A 127 -24.59 12.42 -8.45
C PRO A 127 -23.59 13.09 -9.40
N GLU A 128 -22.29 13.04 -9.13
CA GLU A 128 -21.23 13.49 -10.04
C GLU A 128 -20.84 12.44 -11.10
N TRP A 129 -21.34 11.21 -10.98
CA TRP A 129 -21.10 10.12 -11.96
C TRP A 129 -21.48 10.52 -13.39
N GLU A 130 -22.61 11.22 -13.57
CA GLU A 130 -23.04 11.66 -14.91
C GLU A 130 -22.13 12.74 -15.50
N ARG A 131 -21.46 13.56 -14.67
CA ARG A 131 -20.57 14.63 -15.15
C ARG A 131 -19.22 14.11 -15.63
N HIS A 132 -18.75 13.02 -15.06
CA HIS A 132 -17.44 12.44 -15.34
C HIS A 132 -17.50 11.11 -16.10
N ARG A 133 -18.65 10.77 -16.70
CA ARG A 133 -18.79 9.58 -17.53
C ARG A 133 -17.72 9.62 -18.63
N PRO A 134 -16.79 8.64 -18.70
CA PRO A 134 -15.89 8.56 -19.83
C PRO A 134 -16.73 8.39 -21.10
N PHE A 135 -16.50 9.23 -22.10
CA PHE A 135 -17.13 9.14 -23.43
C PHE A 135 -16.71 7.83 -24.09
N LEU A 136 -17.41 6.74 -23.77
CA LEU A 136 -17.38 5.53 -24.58
C LEU A 136 -18.45 5.71 -25.66
N PRO A 137 -18.07 5.80 -26.95
CA PRO A 137 -19.05 5.81 -28.02
C PRO A 137 -19.82 4.48 -27.96
N VAL A 138 -21.15 4.60 -28.12
CA VAL A 138 -22.09 3.48 -28.15
C VAL A 138 -21.91 2.69 -29.44
#